data_AF-A0A3D0T6R2-F1
#
_entry.id   AF-A0A3D0T6R2-F1
#
_cell.length_a   1.000
_cell.length_b   1.000
_cell.length_c   1.000
_cell.angle_alpha   90.00
_cell.angle_beta   90.00
_cell.angle_gamma   90.00
#
_symmetry.space_group_name_H-M   'P 1'
#
loop_
_entity.id
_entity.type
_entity.pdbx_description
1 polymer ?
#
loop_
_entity_poly.entity_id
_entity_poly.type
_entity_poly.pdbx_seq_one_letter_code
_entity_poly.pdbx_strand_id
1 'polypeptide(L)'
;FYWGWWLAWAPFVGLFIARISFGRTLREFVLGVLLIPTAFTLFWMTIFGNAAIDMVFNEGFEKLATMVKDDTSVALFVFLENFPFSGFISIIALLMVMVFFVTSCDSGAMVVDMLCSHGRNDTPLWQRVYWAL
;
A
#
# COMPACT_ATOMS: atom_id res chain seq x y z
N PHE A 1 -10.18 -6.85 11.10
CA PHE A 1 -9.74 -6.68 9.71
C PHE A 1 -8.22 -6.55 9.61
N TYR A 2 -7.62 -5.41 10.01
CA TYR A 2 -6.19 -5.13 9.79
C TYR A 2 -5.21 -6.21 10.27
N TRP A 3 -5.37 -6.77 11.47
CA TRP A 3 -4.48 -7.86 11.94
C TRP A 3 -4.47 -9.09 11.04
N GLY A 4 -5.64 -9.53 10.55
CA GLY A 4 -5.73 -10.65 9.61
C GLY A 4 -5.09 -10.31 8.26
N TRP A 5 -5.28 -9.08 7.79
CA TRP A 5 -4.64 -8.59 6.56
C TRP A 5 -3.10 -8.59 6.69
N TRP A 6 -2.55 -8.04 7.77
CA TRP A 6 -1.11 -8.00 8.01
C TRP A 6 -0.49 -9.40 8.11
N LEU A 7 -1.17 -10.34 8.79
CA LEU A 7 -0.72 -11.72 8.89
C LEU A 7 -0.70 -12.42 7.52
N ALA A 8 -1.71 -12.19 6.67
CA ALA A 8 -1.74 -12.75 5.32
C ALA A 8 -0.61 -12.22 4.42
N TRP A 9 -0.17 -10.98 4.65
CA TRP A 9 0.90 -10.33 3.86
C TRP A 9 2.31 -10.55 4.43
N ALA A 10 2.44 -11.07 5.65
CA ALA A 10 3.72 -11.26 6.32
C ALA A 10 4.73 -12.11 5.51
N PRO A 11 4.35 -13.22 4.84
CA PRO A 11 5.29 -14.00 4.04
C PRO A 11 5.89 -13.20 2.87
N PHE A 12 5.05 -12.42 2.20
CA PHE A 12 5.42 -11.56 1.08
C PHE A 12 6.40 -10.46 1.51
N VAL A 13 5.98 -9.67 2.49
CA VAL A 13 6.77 -8.53 3.00
C VAL A 13 8.06 -9.02 3.65
N GLY A 14 7.99 -10.10 4.44
CA GLY A 14 9.14 -10.67 5.13
C GLY A 14 10.25 -11.12 4.17
N LEU A 15 9.88 -11.81 3.08
CA LEU A 15 10.85 -12.27 2.09
C LEU A 15 11.49 -11.10 1.33
N PHE A 16 10.71 -10.08 0.96
CA PHE A 16 11.23 -8.88 0.31
C PHE A 16 12.25 -8.17 1.19
N ILE A 17 11.89 -7.88 2.45
CA ILE A 17 12.78 -7.18 3.39
C ILE A 17 14.03 -8.02 3.68
N ALA A 18 13.90 -9.34 3.81
CA ALA A 18 15.05 -10.23 4.01
C ALA A 18 16.06 -10.14 2.85
N ARG A 19 15.57 -10.12 1.60
CA ARG A 19 16.42 -10.03 0.39
C ARG A 19 17.22 -8.73 0.32
N ILE A 20 16.59 -7.59 0.62
CA ILE A 20 17.26 -6.27 0.56
C ILE A 20 18.12 -5.96 1.80
N SER A 21 18.08 -6.81 2.82
CA SER A 21 18.79 -6.62 4.09
C SER A 21 20.05 -7.49 4.24
N PHE A 22 20.55 -8.05 3.15
CA PHE A 22 21.77 -8.88 3.17
C PHE A 22 22.96 -8.10 3.75
N GLY A 23 23.66 -8.70 4.73
CA GLY A 23 24.83 -8.09 5.38
C GLY A 23 24.54 -7.11 6.53
N ARG A 24 23.27 -6.88 6.89
CA ARG A 24 22.90 -6.04 8.05
C ARG A 24 22.88 -6.83 9.36
N THR A 25 23.19 -6.18 10.48
CA THR A 25 23.00 -6.77 11.80
C THR A 25 21.52 -6.89 12.15
N LEU A 26 21.17 -7.81 13.06
CA LEU A 26 19.78 -7.95 13.54
C LEU A 26 19.22 -6.65 14.12
N ARG A 27 20.06 -5.86 14.80
CA ARG A 27 19.64 -4.58 15.39
C ARG A 27 19.30 -3.55 14.32
N GLU A 28 20.15 -3.40 13.30
CA GLU A 28 19.91 -2.50 12.17
C GLU A 28 18.67 -2.91 11.37
N PHE A 29 18.49 -4.22 11.18
CA PHE A 29 17.32 -4.78 10.53
C PHE A 29 16.04 -4.41 11.29
N VAL A 30 15.95 -4.73 12.58
CA VAL A 30 14.75 -4.48 13.38
C VAL A 30 14.45 -2.99 13.47
N LEU A 31 15.46 -2.14 13.72
CA LEU A 31 15.27 -0.70 13.79
C LEU A 31 14.83 -0.11 12.44
N GLY A 32 15.43 -0.53 11.33
CA GLY A 32 15.06 -0.04 10.00
C GLY A 32 13.63 -0.42 9.61
N VAL A 33 13.24 -1.68 9.87
CA VAL A 33 11.91 -2.22 9.53
C VAL A 33 10.80 -1.61 10.38
N LEU A 34 11.10 -1.24 11.62
CA LEU A 34 10.12 -0.58 12.48
C LEU A 34 10.06 0.92 12.21
N LEU A 35 11.19 1.62 12.23
CA LEU A 35 11.20 3.08 12.25
C LEU A 35 10.83 3.70 10.90
N ILE A 36 11.35 3.18 9.79
CA ILE A 36 11.14 3.80 8.47
C ILE A 36 9.66 3.72 8.04
N PRO A 37 9.00 2.54 8.06
CA PRO A 37 7.60 2.43 7.69
C PRO A 37 6.67 3.13 8.68
N THR A 38 6.98 3.11 9.98
CA THR A 38 6.20 3.86 10.97
C THR A 38 6.30 5.36 10.76
N ALA A 39 7.50 5.91 10.52
CA ALA A 39 7.65 7.32 10.22
C ALA A 39 6.87 7.73 8.97
N PHE A 40 6.92 6.91 7.92
CA PHE A 40 6.16 7.17 6.69
C PHE A 40 4.65 7.10 6.91
N THR A 41 4.15 6.10 7.64
CA THR A 41 2.71 5.99 7.94
C THR A 41 2.22 7.12 8.82
N LEU A 42 3.00 7.53 9.82
CA LEU A 42 2.70 8.72 10.64
C LEU A 42 2.65 9.99 9.80
N PHE A 43 3.64 10.18 8.92
CA PHE A 43 3.66 11.33 8.01
C PHE A 43 2.44 11.35 7.10
N TRP A 44 2.10 10.22 6.47
CA TRP A 44 0.94 10.09 5.61
C TRP A 44 -0.37 10.39 6.34
N MET A 45 -0.58 9.74 7.50
CA MET A 45 -1.80 9.93 8.30
C MET A 45 -1.91 11.35 8.84
N THR A 46 -0.79 11.99 9.18
CA THR A 46 -0.80 13.37 9.67
C THR A 46 -1.20 14.33 8.57
N ILE A 47 -0.66 14.20 7.35
CA ILE A 47 -0.99 15.13 6.27
C ILE A 47 -2.40 14.90 5.75
N PHE A 48 -2.71 13.69 5.28
CA PHE A 48 -3.98 13.42 4.63
C PHE A 48 -5.12 13.27 5.64
N GLY A 49 -4.85 12.62 6.77
CA GLY A 49 -5.85 12.43 7.83
C GLY A 49 -6.25 13.74 8.48
N ASN A 50 -5.29 14.60 8.87
CA ASN A 50 -5.66 15.89 9.45
C ASN A 50 -6.34 16.80 8.43
N ALA A 51 -5.89 16.84 7.17
CA ALA A 51 -6.56 17.62 6.14
C ALA A 51 -8.02 17.17 5.94
N ALA A 52 -8.27 15.85 5.89
CA ALA A 52 -9.63 15.33 5.77
C ALA A 52 -10.50 15.66 7.00
N ILE A 53 -9.93 15.59 8.21
CA ILE A 53 -10.63 15.95 9.45
C ILE A 53 -10.95 17.46 9.46
N ASP A 54 -9.99 18.31 9.09
CA ASP A 54 -10.14 19.76 9.03
C ASP A 54 -11.26 20.17 8.06
N MET A 55 -11.28 19.57 6.87
CA MET A 55 -12.34 19.79 5.86
C MET A 55 -13.74 19.44 6.39
N VAL A 56 -13.87 18.35 7.15
CA VAL A 56 -15.17 17.93 7.68
C VAL A 56 -15.60 18.80 8.87
N PHE A 57 -14.70 19.06 9.82
CA PHE A 57 -15.05 19.69 11.09
C PHE A 57 -15.01 21.22 11.06
N ASN A 58 -14.10 21.83 10.30
CA ASN A 58 -13.90 23.28 10.27
C ASN A 58 -14.47 23.93 9.00
N GLU A 59 -14.39 23.27 7.85
CA GLU A 59 -14.91 23.81 6.58
C GLU A 59 -16.34 23.33 6.26
N GLY A 60 -16.87 22.34 6.99
CA GLY A 60 -18.25 21.87 6.85
C GLY A 60 -18.50 20.96 5.65
N PHE A 61 -17.47 20.32 5.10
CA PHE A 61 -17.61 19.41 3.94
C PHE A 61 -18.17 18.04 4.34
N GLU A 62 -19.46 17.99 4.68
CA GLU A 62 -20.16 16.75 5.08
C GLU A 62 -20.15 15.66 3.99
N LYS A 63 -20.05 16.05 2.71
CA LYS A 63 -19.97 15.12 1.56
C LYS A 63 -18.79 14.15 1.70
N LEU A 64 -17.66 14.58 2.26
CA LEU A 64 -16.52 13.70 2.47
C LEU A 64 -16.83 12.65 3.56
N ALA A 65 -17.51 13.07 4.64
CA ALA A 65 -17.88 12.19 5.74
C ALA A 65 -18.93 11.15 5.36
N THR A 66 -19.89 11.50 4.50
CA THR A 66 -20.89 10.55 3.97
C THR A 66 -20.25 9.57 2.99
N MET A 67 -19.44 10.05 2.05
CA MET A 67 -18.79 9.19 1.06
C MET A 67 -17.80 8.19 1.68
N VAL A 68 -17.07 8.57 2.73
CA VAL A 68 -16.19 7.61 3.44
C VAL A 68 -16.98 6.42 4.01
N LYS A 69 -18.23 6.65 4.46
CA LYS A 69 -19.12 5.61 5.00
C LYS A 69 -19.75 4.76 3.90
N ASP A 70 -20.19 5.40 2.82
CA ASP A 70 -20.94 4.74 1.76
C ASP A 70 -20.02 4.03 0.76
N ASP A 71 -18.92 4.67 0.36
CA ASP A 71 -17.94 4.12 -0.57
C ASP A 71 -16.53 4.69 -0.32
N THR A 72 -15.75 3.96 0.48
CA THR A 72 -14.36 4.30 0.78
C THR A 72 -13.47 4.33 -0.46
N SER A 73 -13.84 3.65 -1.56
CA SER A 73 -13.03 3.64 -2.80
C SER A 73 -13.08 4.97 -3.55
N VAL A 74 -14.17 5.72 -3.43
CA VAL A 74 -14.37 7.02 -4.07
C VAL A 74 -13.92 8.18 -3.15
N ALA A 75 -13.83 7.94 -1.84
CA ALA A 75 -13.48 8.94 -0.84
C ALA A 75 -12.18 9.70 -1.13
N LEU A 76 -11.15 9.03 -1.66
CA LEU A 76 -9.88 9.68 -2.05
C LEU A 76 -10.10 10.73 -3.14
N PHE A 77 -10.90 10.41 -4.16
CA PHE A 77 -11.13 11.33 -5.28
C PHE A 77 -12.00 12.52 -4.85
N VAL A 78 -13.00 12.29 -3.99
CA VAL A 78 -13.82 13.37 -3.40
C VAL A 78 -12.97 14.27 -2.50
N PHE A 79 -11.99 13.72 -1.78
CA PHE A 79 -11.03 14.52 -1.04
C PHE A 79 -10.19 15.40 -1.99
N LEU A 80 -9.69 14.84 -3.08
CA LEU A 80 -8.88 15.55 -4.07
C LEU A 80 -9.65 16.63 -4.84
N GLU A 81 -10.98 16.53 -4.97
CA GLU A 81 -11.85 17.56 -5.58
C GLU A 81 -11.73 18.93 -4.91
N ASN A 82 -11.37 18.97 -3.62
CA ASN A 82 -11.24 20.21 -2.84
C ASN A 82 -9.92 20.95 -3.08
N PHE A 83 -8.99 20.39 -3.86
CA PHE A 83 -7.70 21.01 -4.15
C PHE A 83 -7.67 21.62 -5.55
N PRO A 84 -6.88 22.69 -5.77
CA PRO A 84 -6.67 23.23 -7.10
C PRO A 84 -6.08 22.16 -8.02
N PHE A 85 -6.48 22.18 -9.31
CA PHE A 85 -6.08 21.17 -10.30
C PHE A 85 -6.53 19.74 -9.99
N SER A 86 -7.63 19.57 -9.25
CA SER A 86 -8.18 18.27 -8.85
C SER A 86 -8.27 17.25 -9.99
N GLY A 87 -8.71 17.65 -11.19
CA GLY A 87 -8.76 16.76 -12.35
C GLY A 87 -7.40 16.15 -12.72
N PHE A 88 -6.32 16.94 -12.68
CA PHE A 88 -4.97 16.47 -12.96
C PHE A 88 -4.44 15.57 -11.83
N ILE A 89 -4.64 15.98 -10.57
CA ILE A 89 -4.17 15.21 -9.41
C ILE A 89 -4.91 13.87 -9.31
N SER A 90 -6.21 13.83 -9.62
CA SER A 90 -7.00 12.60 -9.67
C SER A 90 -6.52 11.63 -10.75
N ILE A 91 -6.10 12.13 -11.92
CA ILE A 91 -5.49 11.28 -12.96
C ILE A 91 -4.17 10.69 -12.45
N ILE A 92 -3.33 11.48 -11.79
CA ILE A 92 -2.08 10.99 -11.19
C ILE A 92 -2.39 9.94 -10.12
N ALA A 93 -3.37 10.18 -9.24
CA ALA A 93 -3.77 9.25 -8.20
C ALA A 93 -4.24 7.92 -8.79
N LEU A 94 -5.06 7.96 -9.85
CA LEU A 94 -5.51 6.76 -10.56
C LEU A 94 -4.33 5.96 -11.16
N LEU A 95 -3.39 6.64 -11.81
CA LEU A 95 -2.18 6.01 -12.35
C LEU A 95 -1.33 5.40 -11.24
N MET A 96 -1.18 6.08 -10.10
CA MET A 96 -0.49 5.54 -8.93
C MET A 96 -1.17 4.29 -8.40
N VAL A 97 -2.50 4.29 -8.24
CA VAL A 97 -3.25 3.09 -7.82
C VAL A 97 -3.00 1.93 -8.79
N MET A 98 -3.02 2.19 -10.11
CA MET A 98 -2.75 1.17 -11.12
C MET A 98 -1.31 0.62 -11.01
N VAL A 99 -0.31 1.49 -10.88
CA VAL A 99 1.09 1.09 -10.71
C VAL A 99 1.28 0.28 -9.43
N PHE A 100 0.70 0.72 -8.30
CA PHE A 100 0.76 -0.01 -7.04
C PHE A 100 0.07 -1.38 -7.15
N PHE A 101 -1.07 -1.44 -7.81
CA PHE A 101 -1.80 -2.69 -8.04
C PHE A 101 -0.94 -3.67 -8.86
N VAL A 102 -0.48 -3.26 -10.05
CA VAL A 102 0.33 -4.11 -10.94
C VAL A 102 1.62 -4.56 -10.26
N THR A 103 2.34 -3.64 -9.60
CA THR A 103 3.60 -3.95 -8.91
C THR A 103 3.38 -4.91 -7.73
N SER A 104 2.29 -4.72 -6.97
CA SER A 104 1.96 -5.58 -5.84
C SER A 104 1.53 -6.98 -6.29
N CYS A 105 0.73 -7.08 -7.36
CA CYS A 105 0.33 -8.36 -7.95
C CYS A 105 1.54 -9.14 -8.48
N ASP A 106 2.44 -8.49 -9.22
CA ASP A 106 3.65 -9.13 -9.75
C ASP A 106 4.56 -9.65 -8.62
N SER A 107 4.77 -8.80 -7.61
CA SER A 107 5.60 -9.16 -6.45
C SER A 107 4.95 -10.29 -5.63
N GLY A 108 3.63 -10.27 -5.45
CA GLY A 108 2.87 -11.32 -4.76
C GLY A 108 2.94 -12.66 -5.49
N ALA A 109 2.71 -12.66 -6.80
CA ALA A 109 2.79 -13.86 -7.64
C ALA A 109 4.19 -14.49 -7.59
N MET A 110 5.25 -13.68 -7.62
CA MET A 110 6.63 -14.17 -7.47
C MET A 110 6.87 -14.89 -6.14
N VAL A 111 6.35 -14.36 -5.03
CA VAL A 111 6.57 -14.97 -3.71
C VAL A 111 5.79 -16.28 -3.58
N VAL A 112 4.53 -16.31 -4.02
CA VAL A 112 3.72 -17.55 -3.98
C VAL A 112 4.36 -18.63 -4.84
N ASP A 113 4.78 -18.28 -6.06
CA ASP A 113 5.44 -19.20 -6.99
C ASP A 113 6.72 -19.81 -6.41
N MET A 114 7.51 -18.99 -5.72
CA MET A 114 8.72 -19.43 -5.01
C MET A 114 8.42 -20.35 -3.83
N LEU A 115 7.38 -20.05 -3.05
CA LEU A 115 6.94 -20.90 -1.94
C LEU A 115 6.47 -22.28 -2.44
N CYS A 116 5.77 -22.32 -3.58
CA CYS A 116 5.35 -23.56 -4.24
C CYS A 116 6.51 -24.32 -4.90
N SER A 117 7.66 -23.67 -5.09
CA SER A 117 8.83 -24.22 -5.80
C SER A 117 10.03 -24.47 -4.88
N HIS A 118 9.79 -24.75 -3.60
CA HIS A 118 10.82 -25.03 -2.59
C HIS A 118 11.85 -23.89 -2.44
N GLY A 119 11.43 -22.64 -2.56
CA GLY A 119 12.30 -21.48 -2.43
C GLY A 119 13.07 -21.11 -3.71
N ARG A 120 12.86 -21.83 -4.82
CA ARG A 120 13.52 -21.52 -6.11
C ARG A 120 12.85 -20.33 -6.78
N ASN A 121 13.67 -19.42 -7.27
CA ASN A 121 13.23 -18.21 -8.00
C ASN A 121 13.29 -18.39 -9.53
N ASP A 122 13.85 -19.52 -9.99
CA ASP A 122 13.95 -19.89 -11.41
C ASP A 122 12.84 -20.91 -11.72
N THR A 123 11.64 -20.38 -11.86
CA THR A 123 10.40 -21.11 -12.08
C THR A 123 9.85 -20.82 -13.48
N PRO A 124 9.15 -21.77 -14.10
CA PRO A 124 8.56 -21.55 -15.42
C PRO A 124 7.59 -20.36 -15.44
N LEU A 125 7.67 -19.52 -16.47
CA LEU A 125 6.85 -18.31 -16.60
C LEU A 125 5.34 -18.57 -16.47
N TRP A 126 4.85 -19.72 -16.96
CA TRP A 126 3.43 -20.08 -16.88
C TRP A 126 2.95 -20.27 -15.43
N GLN A 127 3.81 -20.76 -14.54
CA GLN A 127 3.51 -20.96 -13.13
C GLN A 127 3.34 -19.62 -12.41
N ARG A 128 4.21 -18.65 -12.72
CA ARG A 128 4.08 -17.28 -12.22
C ARG A 128 2.82 -16.58 -12.75
N VAL A 129 2.50 -16.76 -14.03
CA VAL A 129 1.27 -16.20 -14.64
C VAL A 129 0.03 -16.79 -13.98
N TYR A 130 0.02 -18.09 -13.65
CA TYR A 130 -1.09 -18.73 -12.94
C TYR A 130 -1.39 -18.07 -11.59
N TRP A 131 -0.36 -17.64 -10.85
CA TRP A 131 -0.55 -16.94 -9.56
C TRP A 131 -0.89 -15.45 -9.68
N ALA A 132 -0.67 -14.86 -10.86
CA ALA A 132 -0.97 -13.45 -11.12
C ALA A 132 -2.40 -13.21 -11.65
N LEU A 133 -3.04 -14.25 -12.22
CA LEU A 133 -4.41 -14.25 -12.74
C LEU A 133 -5.42 -14.67 -11.68
#